data_AF-T0XTN4-F1
#
_entry.id   AF-T0XTN4-F1
#
_cell.length_a   1.000
_cell.length_b   1.000
_cell.length_c   1.000
_cell.angle_alpha   90.00
_cell.angle_beta   90.00
_cell.angle_gamma   90.00
#
_symmetry.space_group_name_H-M   'P 1'
#
loop_
_entity.id
_entity.type
_entity.pdbx_description
1 polymer ?
#
loop_
_entity_poly.entity_id
_entity_poly.type
_entity_poly.pdbx_seq_one_letter_code
_entity_poly.pdbx_strand_id
1 'polypeptide(L)'
;MDQDVAGREKQVWDVADMPDEEVYAQARIWGLDPVWVRVLFRRGIDPQSFVNDIQAPRPPGDDSLGEMGPSRAWIHDLLASREPVLIYADLDVDGLSSAAILSRFLTHRGHPHSVLLTNREDGRSVRPSRIFPYQEQGIRRIIVADMGASSAHVLRMLLSSGMSCLVVDHHLIPEGWPRAAVPLVHPSGRSALTSAGSAYALIRAYLARDEEPQMAFLAGLSVLGDRAPLLRENRYFIRVLVSEEALSSFPGIRLLLRRKLRRSPIVSDYSFGVIPFLNAPGRMGDPKPAFDLLMASSAESSEKTVLLLMEMNRK
;
A
#
# COMPACT_ATOMS: atom_id res chain seq x y z
N MET A 1 -37.36 -17.01 -10.47
CA MET A 1 -36.39 -16.88 -9.37
C MET A 1 -36.90 -17.74 -8.23
N ASP A 2 -36.14 -18.77 -7.88
CA ASP A 2 -36.55 -19.80 -6.92
C ASP A 2 -36.24 -19.29 -5.49
N GLN A 3 -37.20 -18.60 -4.88
CA GLN A 3 -37.07 -18.02 -3.54
C GLN A 3 -37.44 -19.06 -2.47
N ASP A 4 -36.81 -18.98 -1.29
CA ASP A 4 -37.24 -19.78 -0.14
C ASP A 4 -38.57 -19.26 0.45
N VAL A 5 -39.13 -19.99 1.42
CA VAL A 5 -40.42 -19.65 2.07
C VAL A 5 -40.39 -18.27 2.76
N ALA A 6 -39.20 -17.67 2.95
CA ALA A 6 -39.00 -16.35 3.55
C ALA A 6 -38.60 -15.28 2.50
N GLY A 7 -38.69 -15.56 1.21
CA GLY A 7 -38.38 -14.61 0.14
C GLY A 7 -36.89 -14.33 -0.07
N ARG A 8 -36.00 -15.14 0.52
CA ARG A 8 -34.55 -15.02 0.31
C ARG A 8 -34.15 -15.74 -0.96
N GLU A 9 -33.19 -15.18 -1.69
CA GLU A 9 -32.54 -15.89 -2.79
C GLU A 9 -31.96 -17.20 -2.25
N LYS A 10 -32.32 -18.33 -2.87
CA LYS A 10 -31.75 -19.64 -2.52
C LYS A 10 -30.23 -19.58 -2.69
N GLN A 11 -29.51 -19.87 -1.62
CA GLN A 11 -28.07 -20.09 -1.69
C GLN A 11 -27.80 -21.36 -2.50
N VAL A 12 -27.05 -21.22 -3.60
CA VAL A 12 -26.59 -22.35 -4.39
C VAL A 12 -25.26 -22.82 -3.82
N TRP A 13 -25.20 -24.08 -3.41
CA TRP A 13 -23.96 -24.73 -3.01
C TRP A 13 -23.30 -25.29 -4.27
N ASP A 14 -22.20 -24.66 -4.68
CA ASP A 14 -21.37 -25.16 -5.77
C ASP A 14 -20.15 -25.88 -5.20
N VAL A 15 -20.11 -27.20 -5.41
CA VAL A 15 -18.99 -28.05 -5.03
C VAL A 15 -18.43 -28.67 -6.30
N ALA A 16 -17.54 -27.93 -6.97
CA ALA A 16 -16.86 -28.42 -8.16
C ALA A 16 -16.12 -29.74 -7.88
N ASP A 17 -16.34 -30.74 -8.73
CA ASP A 17 -15.68 -32.04 -8.64
C ASP A 17 -14.21 -31.93 -9.05
N MET A 18 -13.32 -32.66 -8.39
CA MET A 18 -11.88 -32.63 -8.66
C MET A 18 -11.31 -34.04 -8.58
N PRO A 19 -10.55 -34.50 -9.60
CA PRO A 19 -10.02 -35.86 -9.63
C PRO A 19 -9.16 -36.16 -8.41
N ASP A 20 -9.47 -37.25 -7.73
CA ASP A 20 -8.79 -37.67 -6.51
C ASP A 20 -7.30 -37.96 -6.75
N GLU A 21 -6.96 -38.52 -7.91
CA GLU A 21 -5.59 -38.92 -8.25
C GLU A 21 -4.59 -37.75 -8.16
N GLU A 22 -4.93 -36.61 -8.77
CA GLU A 22 -4.09 -35.41 -8.77
C GLU A 22 -3.92 -34.85 -7.34
N VAL A 23 -5.02 -34.83 -6.57
CA VAL A 23 -5.03 -34.36 -5.17
C VAL A 23 -4.12 -35.24 -4.29
N TYR A 24 -4.25 -36.57 -4.39
CA TYR A 24 -3.44 -37.48 -3.58
C TYR A 24 -1.95 -37.48 -3.99
N ALA A 25 -1.66 -37.35 -5.28
CA ALA A 25 -0.29 -37.19 -5.76
C ALA A 25 0.35 -35.92 -5.20
N GLN A 26 -0.36 -34.79 -5.29
CA GLN A 26 0.16 -33.51 -4.83
C GLN A 26 0.26 -33.43 -3.30
N ALA A 27 -0.66 -34.06 -2.56
CA ALA A 27 -0.61 -34.20 -1.10
C ALA A 27 0.71 -34.81 -0.61
N ARG A 28 1.19 -35.86 -1.29
CA ARG A 28 2.48 -36.49 -0.97
C ARG A 28 3.66 -35.55 -1.23
N ILE A 29 3.62 -34.77 -2.31
CA ILE A 29 4.69 -33.83 -2.67
C ILE A 29 4.73 -32.63 -1.71
N TRP A 30 3.58 -32.05 -1.40
CA TRP A 30 3.49 -30.88 -0.52
C TRP A 30 3.57 -31.24 0.97
N GLY A 31 3.41 -32.52 1.34
CA GLY A 31 3.36 -32.96 2.73
C GLY A 31 2.12 -32.45 3.47
N LEU A 32 0.98 -32.35 2.75
CA LEU A 32 -0.29 -31.85 3.29
C LEU A 32 -1.37 -32.92 3.23
N ASP A 33 -2.37 -32.80 4.10
CA ASP A 33 -3.59 -33.60 3.98
C ASP A 33 -4.30 -33.31 2.64
N PRO A 34 -4.84 -34.33 1.94
CA PRO A 34 -5.61 -34.16 0.69
C PRO A 34 -6.71 -33.10 0.75
N VAL A 35 -7.33 -32.89 1.92
CA VAL A 35 -8.34 -31.83 2.12
C VAL A 35 -7.73 -30.45 1.88
N TRP A 36 -6.53 -30.18 2.40
CA TRP A 36 -5.86 -28.90 2.21
C TRP A 36 -5.41 -28.68 0.77
N VAL A 37 -4.94 -29.74 0.10
CA VAL A 37 -4.61 -29.70 -1.33
C VAL A 37 -5.83 -29.31 -2.16
N ARG A 38 -6.98 -29.95 -1.91
CA ARG A 38 -8.23 -29.64 -2.60
C ARG A 38 -8.66 -28.18 -2.36
N VAL A 39 -8.51 -27.67 -1.14
CA VAL A 39 -8.78 -26.25 -0.83
C VAL A 39 -7.85 -25.32 -1.59
N LEU A 40 -6.56 -25.64 -1.70
CA LEU A 40 -5.57 -24.84 -2.42
C LEU A 40 -5.84 -24.83 -3.92
N PHE A 41 -6.06 -25.99 -4.55
CA PHE A 41 -6.42 -26.07 -5.96
C PHE A 41 -7.72 -25.31 -6.28
N ARG A 42 -8.74 -25.43 -5.42
CA ARG A 42 -10.00 -24.65 -5.58
C ARG A 42 -9.82 -23.15 -5.45
N ARG A 43 -8.75 -22.69 -4.82
CA ARG A 43 -8.37 -21.27 -4.75
C ARG A 43 -7.43 -20.84 -5.87
N GLY A 44 -7.22 -21.69 -6.87
CA GLY A 44 -6.34 -21.43 -8.01
C GLY A 44 -4.85 -21.56 -7.68
N ILE A 45 -4.49 -22.22 -6.57
CA ILE A 45 -3.09 -22.42 -6.18
C ILE A 45 -2.58 -23.73 -6.79
N ASP A 46 -1.95 -23.64 -7.95
CA ASP A 46 -1.27 -24.75 -8.62
C ASP A 46 0.09 -25.11 -7.94
N PRO A 47 0.77 -26.20 -8.35
CA PRO A 47 2.09 -26.60 -7.84
C PRO A 47 3.16 -25.51 -7.86
N GLN A 48 3.22 -24.71 -8.92
CA GLN A 48 4.19 -23.64 -9.07
C GLN A 48 3.84 -22.47 -8.15
N SER A 49 2.57 -22.08 -8.10
CA SER A 49 2.04 -21.02 -7.23
C SER A 49 2.16 -21.38 -5.74
N PHE A 50 1.99 -22.65 -5.38
CA PHE A 50 2.20 -23.11 -4.00
C PHE A 50 3.65 -22.87 -3.53
N VAL A 51 4.63 -23.25 -4.36
CA VAL A 51 6.04 -23.03 -4.04
C VAL A 51 6.36 -21.54 -4.00
N ASN A 52 5.98 -20.80 -5.04
CA ASN A 52 6.42 -19.41 -5.20
C ASN A 52 5.66 -18.41 -4.34
N ASP A 53 4.38 -18.63 -4.07
CA ASP A 53 3.55 -17.65 -3.36
C ASP A 53 3.24 -18.14 -1.96
N ILE A 54 2.93 -19.43 -1.77
CA ILE A 54 2.55 -19.93 -0.45
C ILE A 54 3.77 -20.16 0.43
N GLN A 55 4.79 -20.86 -0.07
CA GLN A 55 6.00 -21.23 0.68
C GLN A 55 7.09 -20.16 0.66
N ALA A 56 7.35 -19.55 -0.50
CA ALA A 56 8.45 -18.60 -0.68
C ALA A 56 8.05 -17.32 -1.45
N PRO A 57 7.00 -16.57 -0.99
CA PRO A 57 6.60 -15.32 -1.62
C PRO A 57 7.77 -14.35 -1.69
N ARG A 58 7.94 -13.75 -2.86
CA ARG A 58 9.04 -12.83 -3.15
C ARG A 58 8.56 -11.38 -3.11
N PRO A 59 9.42 -10.42 -2.73
CA PRO A 59 9.13 -9.01 -2.91
C PRO A 59 8.93 -8.67 -4.40
N PRO A 60 8.23 -7.57 -4.72
CA PRO A 60 8.04 -7.14 -6.09
C PRO A 60 9.36 -6.89 -6.83
N GLY A 61 9.34 -7.24 -8.12
CA GLY A 61 10.41 -7.03 -9.08
C GLY A 61 9.95 -6.17 -10.28
N ASP A 62 10.81 -6.07 -11.29
CA ASP A 62 10.52 -5.31 -12.52
C ASP A 62 9.35 -5.92 -13.31
N ASP A 63 9.09 -7.22 -13.14
CA ASP A 63 7.97 -7.93 -13.73
C ASP A 63 6.63 -7.64 -13.05
N SER A 64 6.63 -7.10 -11.82
CA SER A 64 5.42 -6.76 -11.08
C SER A 64 4.77 -5.45 -11.53
N LEU A 65 5.48 -4.59 -12.28
CA LEU A 65 5.04 -3.24 -12.67
C LEU A 65 5.12 -3.04 -14.19
N GLY A 66 4.47 -1.97 -14.68
CA GLY A 66 4.61 -1.49 -16.04
C GLY A 66 5.99 -0.92 -16.37
N GLU A 67 6.06 0.02 -17.31
CA GLU A 67 7.34 0.63 -17.70
C GLU A 67 7.94 1.47 -16.55
N MET A 68 9.06 1.01 -15.99
CA MET A 68 9.71 1.65 -14.84
C MET A 68 10.85 2.61 -15.19
N GLY A 69 11.35 2.57 -16.44
CA GLY A 69 12.51 3.35 -16.88
C GLY A 69 12.37 4.85 -16.61
N PRO A 70 11.31 5.52 -17.12
CA PRO A 70 11.07 6.95 -16.87
C PRO A 70 10.94 7.30 -15.39
N SER A 71 10.25 6.47 -14.60
CA SER A 71 10.02 6.70 -13.17
C SER A 71 11.31 6.57 -12.36
N ARG A 72 12.19 5.61 -12.69
CA ARG A 72 13.51 5.46 -12.07
C ARG A 72 14.46 6.60 -12.44
N ALA A 73 14.44 7.03 -13.71
CA ALA A 73 15.21 8.19 -14.15
C ALA A 73 14.77 9.46 -13.41
N TRP A 74 13.46 9.64 -13.19
CA TRP A 74 12.91 10.75 -12.43
C TRP A 74 13.38 10.74 -10.97
N ILE A 75 13.36 9.59 -10.29
CA ILE A 75 13.87 9.45 -8.91
C ILE A 75 15.38 9.72 -8.85
N HIS A 76 16.15 9.22 -9.82
CA HIS A 76 17.59 9.47 -9.87
C HIS A 76 17.90 10.97 -10.04
N ASP A 77 17.21 11.64 -10.97
CA ASP A 77 17.32 13.08 -11.18
C ASP A 77 16.94 13.89 -9.93
N LEU A 78 15.85 13.52 -9.26
CA LEU A 78 15.45 14.13 -7.99
C LEU A 78 16.57 14.03 -6.95
N LEU A 79 17.12 12.83 -6.72
CA LEU A 79 18.16 12.62 -5.72
C LEU A 79 19.45 13.39 -6.05
N ALA A 80 19.79 13.49 -7.34
CA ALA A 80 20.96 14.22 -7.82
C ALA A 80 20.82 15.75 -7.67
N SER A 81 19.64 16.31 -7.97
CA SER A 81 19.42 17.76 -7.93
C SER A 81 19.32 18.33 -6.52
N ARG A 82 18.94 17.52 -5.52
CA ARG A 82 18.64 17.93 -4.14
C ARG A 82 17.50 18.98 -4.05
N GLU A 83 16.76 19.20 -5.14
CA GLU A 83 15.60 20.08 -5.15
C GLU A 83 14.52 19.54 -4.21
N PRO A 84 13.83 20.39 -3.42
CA PRO A 84 12.76 19.91 -2.56
C PRO A 84 11.60 19.32 -3.37
N VAL A 85 11.01 18.25 -2.84
CA VAL A 85 9.86 17.56 -3.44
C VAL A 85 8.64 17.57 -2.54
N LEU A 86 7.47 17.78 -3.13
CA LEU A 86 6.19 17.58 -2.46
C LEU A 86 5.71 16.13 -2.68
N ILE A 87 5.46 15.39 -1.61
CA ILE A 87 4.71 14.15 -1.66
C ILE A 87 3.25 14.50 -1.40
N TYR A 88 2.36 14.22 -2.37
CA TYR A 88 0.92 14.44 -2.23
C TYR A 88 0.19 13.10 -2.31
N ALA A 89 -0.43 12.66 -1.21
CA ALA A 89 -1.03 11.33 -1.12
C ALA A 89 -2.49 11.33 -0.64
N ASP A 90 -3.21 10.23 -0.90
CA ASP A 90 -4.56 10.02 -0.39
C ASP A 90 -4.59 9.87 1.15
N LEU A 91 -5.77 10.06 1.73
CA LEU A 91 -6.02 10.17 3.17
C LEU A 91 -6.24 8.82 3.87
N ASP A 92 -6.41 7.74 3.11
CA ASP A 92 -6.56 6.41 3.68
C ASP A 92 -5.20 5.71 3.84
N VAL A 93 -5.22 4.50 4.41
CA VAL A 93 -4.00 3.80 4.77
C VAL A 93 -3.10 3.45 3.58
N ASP A 94 -3.62 3.31 2.35
CA ASP A 94 -2.76 3.07 1.19
C ASP A 94 -1.99 4.35 0.83
N GLY A 95 -2.68 5.48 0.69
CA GLY A 95 -2.07 6.80 0.53
C GLY A 95 -1.11 7.18 1.66
N LEU A 96 -1.53 7.00 2.92
CA LEU A 96 -0.72 7.25 4.11
C LEU A 96 0.56 6.40 4.13
N SER A 97 0.45 5.11 3.80
CA SER A 97 1.60 4.20 3.75
C SER A 97 2.52 4.54 2.59
N SER A 98 1.98 4.93 1.43
CA SER A 98 2.74 5.41 0.28
C SER A 98 3.55 6.66 0.63
N ALA A 99 2.91 7.64 1.28
CA ALA A 99 3.57 8.84 1.76
C ALA A 99 4.66 8.52 2.80
N ALA A 100 4.40 7.61 3.73
CA ALA A 100 5.36 7.22 4.75
C ALA A 100 6.58 6.51 4.16
N ILE A 101 6.39 5.61 3.18
CA ILE A 101 7.49 4.94 2.47
C ILE A 101 8.39 5.97 1.79
N LEU A 102 7.80 6.88 1.01
CA LEU A 102 8.55 7.92 0.28
C LEU A 102 9.23 8.91 1.24
N SER A 103 8.53 9.34 2.29
CA SER A 103 9.07 10.29 3.27
C SER A 103 10.23 9.69 4.06
N ARG A 104 10.10 8.44 4.56
CA ARG A 104 11.22 7.76 5.22
C ARG A 104 12.39 7.60 4.26
N PHE A 105 12.15 7.15 3.03
CA PHE A 105 13.18 7.01 2.00
C PHE A 105 14.00 8.29 1.78
N LEU A 106 13.32 9.43 1.60
CA LEU A 106 13.96 10.73 1.41
C LEU A 106 14.65 11.22 2.68
N THR A 107 14.07 10.99 3.86
CA THR A 107 14.66 11.32 5.16
C THR A 107 16.01 10.64 5.37
N HIS A 108 16.10 9.33 5.11
CA HIS A 108 17.36 8.58 5.27
C HIS A 108 18.47 9.08 4.33
N ARG A 109 18.12 9.79 3.24
CA ARG A 109 19.05 10.38 2.28
C ARG A 109 19.31 11.87 2.52
N GLY A 110 18.71 12.45 3.57
CA GLY A 110 18.78 13.88 3.85
C GLY A 110 18.23 14.72 2.69
N HIS A 111 17.24 14.21 1.97
CA HIS A 111 16.64 14.89 0.83
C HIS A 111 15.42 15.71 1.29
N PRO A 112 15.38 17.02 1.00
CA PRO A 112 14.33 17.91 1.49
C PRO A 112 12.98 17.55 0.86
N HIS A 113 11.94 17.42 1.68
CA HIS A 113 10.61 17.13 1.19
C HIS A 113 9.52 17.62 2.13
N SER A 114 8.33 17.83 1.58
CA SER A 114 7.10 18.14 2.30
C SER A 114 6.07 17.05 2.02
N VAL A 115 5.19 16.77 2.98
CA VAL A 115 4.08 15.83 2.80
C VAL A 115 2.77 16.60 2.88
N LEU A 116 1.97 16.48 1.82
CA LEU A 116 0.60 16.94 1.74
C LEU A 116 -0.29 15.71 1.66
N LEU A 117 -1.33 15.67 2.49
CA LEU A 117 -2.36 14.65 2.43
C LEU A 117 -3.65 15.30 1.97
N THR A 118 -4.47 14.55 1.22
CA THR A 118 -5.85 14.96 0.95
C THR A 118 -6.62 15.06 2.26
N ASN A 119 -7.65 15.88 2.28
CA ASN A 119 -8.65 15.87 3.33
C ASN A 119 -10.00 15.41 2.76
N ARG A 120 -10.98 15.22 3.63
CA ARG A 120 -12.32 14.80 3.21
C ARG A 120 -12.99 15.73 2.18
N GLU A 121 -12.72 17.04 2.27
CA GLU A 121 -13.29 18.04 1.35
C GLU A 121 -12.64 17.96 -0.03
N ASP A 122 -11.40 17.51 -0.10
CA ASP A 122 -10.68 17.34 -1.35
C ASP A 122 -11.26 16.20 -2.19
N GLY A 123 -11.78 15.16 -1.54
CA GLY A 123 -12.01 13.87 -2.15
C GLY A 123 -10.69 13.22 -2.61
N ARG A 124 -10.78 12.22 -3.50
CA ARG A 124 -9.63 11.49 -4.05
C ARG A 124 -9.10 12.13 -5.35
N SER A 125 -8.84 13.43 -5.33
CA SER A 125 -8.43 14.17 -6.53
C SER A 125 -7.31 15.15 -6.25
N VAL A 126 -6.39 15.28 -7.19
CA VAL A 126 -5.29 16.25 -7.11
C VAL A 126 -5.87 17.66 -7.27
N ARG A 127 -5.67 18.53 -6.28
CA ARG A 127 -6.16 19.92 -6.31
C ARG A 127 -5.03 20.93 -6.49
N PRO A 128 -4.97 21.67 -7.62
CA PRO A 128 -3.95 22.71 -7.83
C PRO A 128 -3.88 23.75 -6.72
N SER A 129 -5.03 24.14 -6.16
CA SER A 129 -5.10 25.12 -5.07
C SER A 129 -4.32 24.71 -3.82
N ARG A 130 -4.16 23.41 -3.56
CA ARG A 130 -3.35 22.90 -2.45
C ARG A 130 -1.86 22.83 -2.76
N ILE A 131 -1.51 22.82 -4.04
CA ILE A 131 -0.13 22.73 -4.52
C ILE A 131 0.49 24.13 -4.65
N PHE A 132 -0.30 25.15 -5.02
CA PHE A 132 0.20 26.51 -5.24
C PHE A 132 0.99 27.11 -4.06
N PRO A 133 0.59 26.95 -2.78
CA PRO A 133 1.40 27.46 -1.66
C PRO A 133 2.82 26.85 -1.60
N TYR A 134 2.98 25.58 -1.99
CA TYR A 134 4.29 24.92 -2.07
C TYR A 134 5.09 25.38 -3.29
N GLN A 135 4.39 25.63 -4.41
CA GLN A 135 5.01 26.18 -5.61
C GLN A 135 5.55 27.60 -5.37
N GLU A 136 4.82 28.42 -4.61
CA GLU A 136 5.25 29.76 -4.17
C GLU A 136 6.48 29.70 -3.25
N GLN A 137 6.63 28.63 -2.48
CA GLN A 137 7.83 28.33 -1.69
C GLN A 137 9.00 27.78 -2.53
N GLY A 138 8.84 27.68 -3.84
CA GLY A 138 9.89 27.24 -4.77
C GLY A 138 9.94 25.72 -5.02
N ILE A 139 8.99 24.94 -4.48
CA ILE A 139 8.92 23.50 -4.79
C ILE A 139 8.43 23.31 -6.23
N ARG A 140 9.22 22.61 -7.04
CA ARG A 140 8.93 22.31 -8.46
C ARG A 140 8.79 20.83 -8.76
N ARG A 141 9.08 19.95 -7.79
CA ARG A 141 8.94 18.50 -7.92
C ARG A 141 7.75 18.02 -7.09
N ILE A 142 6.93 17.14 -7.66
CA ILE A 142 5.82 16.49 -6.94
C ILE A 142 5.74 15.00 -7.24
N ILE A 143 5.56 14.19 -6.19
CA ILE A 143 5.16 12.79 -6.28
C ILE A 143 3.71 12.70 -5.83
N VAL A 144 2.81 12.28 -6.72
CA VAL A 144 1.41 12.03 -6.38
C VAL A 144 1.23 10.53 -6.13
N ALA A 145 0.71 10.16 -4.96
CA ALA A 145 0.52 8.78 -4.56
C ALA A 145 -0.96 8.45 -4.31
N ASP A 146 -1.44 7.33 -4.87
CA ASP A 146 -2.76 6.73 -4.59
C ASP A 146 -4.01 7.56 -5.00
N MET A 147 -3.84 8.54 -5.89
CA MET A 147 -4.95 9.37 -6.39
C MET A 147 -4.63 10.09 -7.72
N GLY A 148 -3.53 9.71 -8.38
CA GLY A 148 -3.00 10.41 -9.54
C GLY A 148 -3.59 9.92 -10.87
N ALA A 149 -3.97 8.65 -10.98
CA ALA A 149 -4.39 7.99 -12.23
C ALA A 149 -5.59 8.69 -12.89
N SER A 150 -6.55 9.17 -12.10
CA SER A 150 -7.73 9.89 -12.58
C SER A 150 -7.49 11.39 -12.84
N SER A 151 -6.31 11.91 -12.53
CA SER A 151 -6.01 13.35 -12.49
C SER A 151 -5.25 13.86 -13.74
N ALA A 152 -5.39 13.20 -14.89
CA ALA A 152 -4.62 13.51 -16.11
C ALA A 152 -4.71 14.98 -16.56
N HIS A 153 -5.90 15.60 -16.48
CA HIS A 153 -6.06 17.02 -16.83
C HIS A 153 -5.29 17.93 -15.87
N VAL A 154 -5.41 17.68 -14.56
CA VAL A 154 -4.71 18.44 -13.52
C VAL A 154 -3.19 18.30 -13.65
N LEU A 155 -2.71 17.08 -13.91
CA LEU A 155 -1.28 16.84 -14.12
C LEU A 155 -0.73 17.64 -15.32
N ARG A 156 -1.48 17.76 -16.41
CA ARG A 156 -1.10 18.62 -17.55
C ARG A 156 -1.04 20.10 -17.14
N MET A 157 -1.96 20.57 -16.30
CA MET A 157 -1.91 21.95 -15.79
C MET A 157 -0.65 22.19 -14.94
N LEU A 158 -0.28 21.24 -14.08
CA LEU A 158 0.93 21.32 -13.26
C LEU A 158 2.19 21.35 -14.13
N LEU A 159 2.27 20.50 -15.15
CA LEU A 159 3.38 20.55 -16.11
C LEU A 159 3.49 21.93 -16.78
N SER A 160 2.36 22.50 -17.22
CA SER A 160 2.32 23.84 -17.82
C SER A 160 2.68 24.96 -16.82
N SER A 161 2.56 24.74 -15.52
CA SER A 161 2.99 25.69 -14.47
C SER A 161 4.46 25.53 -14.08
N GLY A 162 5.21 24.66 -14.77
CA GLY A 162 6.63 24.39 -14.53
C GLY A 162 6.89 23.38 -13.41
N MET A 163 5.90 22.58 -13.03
CA MET A 163 6.11 21.44 -12.13
C MET A 163 6.60 20.23 -12.91
N SER A 164 7.42 19.40 -12.26
CA SER A 164 7.74 18.04 -12.71
C SER A 164 7.05 17.03 -11.82
N CYS A 165 6.28 16.12 -12.43
CA CYS A 165 5.39 15.21 -11.72
C CYS A 165 5.84 13.75 -11.89
N LEU A 166 5.81 12.98 -10.81
CA LEU A 166 5.83 11.52 -10.81
C LEU A 166 4.53 11.02 -10.17
N VAL A 167 3.94 9.97 -10.72
CA VAL A 167 2.72 9.36 -10.15
C VAL A 167 3.01 7.92 -9.74
N VAL A 168 2.57 7.55 -8.55
CA VAL A 168 2.54 6.17 -8.05
C VAL A 168 1.09 5.82 -7.74
N ASP A 169 0.53 4.85 -8.44
CA ASP A 169 -0.89 4.53 -8.33
C ASP A 169 -1.17 3.08 -8.75
N HIS A 170 -2.36 2.58 -8.45
CA HIS A 170 -2.84 1.26 -8.84
C HIS A 170 -4.29 1.27 -9.37
N HIS A 171 -4.93 2.43 -9.39
CA HIS A 171 -6.26 2.63 -9.96
C HIS A 171 -6.27 2.59 -11.50
N LEU A 172 -7.46 2.36 -12.08
CA LEU A 172 -7.65 2.35 -13.54
C LEU A 172 -7.12 3.62 -14.20
N ILE A 173 -6.25 3.44 -15.20
CA ILE A 173 -5.66 4.51 -15.98
C ILE A 173 -6.61 4.91 -17.13
N PRO A 174 -7.02 6.18 -17.25
CA PRO A 174 -7.84 6.64 -18.36
C PRO A 174 -7.04 6.72 -19.67
N GLU A 175 -7.71 6.63 -20.82
CA GLU A 175 -7.07 6.62 -22.15
C GLU A 175 -6.17 7.84 -22.40
N GLY A 176 -6.53 9.02 -21.87
CA GLY A 176 -5.84 10.30 -22.07
C GLY A 176 -4.60 10.59 -21.22
N TRP A 177 -4.02 9.58 -20.55
CA TRP A 177 -2.83 9.75 -19.70
C TRP A 177 -1.65 10.41 -20.44
N PRO A 178 -0.99 11.45 -19.89
CA PRO A 178 0.16 12.11 -20.51
C PRO A 178 1.46 11.28 -20.41
N ARG A 179 1.50 10.09 -21.03
CA ARG A 179 2.58 9.09 -20.90
C ARG A 179 3.99 9.65 -21.15
N ALA A 180 4.14 10.56 -22.11
CA ALA A 180 5.45 11.14 -22.45
C ALA A 180 5.96 12.18 -21.43
N ALA A 181 5.08 12.75 -20.60
CA ALA A 181 5.42 13.89 -19.74
C ALA A 181 5.26 13.60 -18.23
N VAL A 182 4.48 12.58 -17.86
CA VAL A 182 4.29 12.16 -16.46
C VAL A 182 4.62 10.68 -16.33
N PRO A 183 5.82 10.34 -15.81
CA PRO A 183 6.15 8.99 -15.42
C PRO A 183 5.13 8.42 -14.45
N LEU A 184 4.79 7.14 -14.64
CA LEU A 184 3.77 6.44 -13.85
C LEU A 184 4.33 5.11 -13.35
N VAL A 185 4.30 4.92 -12.05
CA VAL A 185 4.56 3.63 -11.40
C VAL A 185 3.22 2.97 -11.15
N HIS A 186 2.92 1.92 -11.92
CA HIS A 186 1.60 1.28 -11.88
C HIS A 186 1.68 -0.22 -12.24
N PRO A 187 0.93 -1.11 -11.53
CA PRO A 187 0.92 -2.56 -11.79
C PRO A 187 0.52 -2.94 -13.21
N SER A 188 -0.40 -2.17 -13.80
CA SER A 188 -0.80 -2.26 -15.21
C SER A 188 -1.24 -3.67 -15.63
N GLY A 189 -1.96 -4.35 -14.72
CA GLY A 189 -2.45 -5.73 -14.90
C GLY A 189 -1.40 -6.83 -14.68
N ARG A 190 -0.15 -6.49 -14.36
CA ARG A 190 0.94 -7.48 -14.14
C ARG A 190 0.94 -8.07 -12.73
N SER A 191 0.49 -7.27 -11.76
CA SER A 191 0.34 -7.66 -10.36
C SER A 191 -0.89 -6.96 -9.76
N ALA A 192 -1.19 -7.29 -8.50
CA ALA A 192 -2.22 -6.66 -7.69
C ALA A 192 -1.62 -5.79 -6.57
N LEU A 193 -0.43 -5.23 -6.80
CA LEU A 193 0.21 -4.31 -5.85
C LEU A 193 -0.70 -3.11 -5.61
N THR A 194 -0.77 -2.68 -4.35
CA THR A 194 -1.34 -1.39 -3.96
C THR A 194 -0.41 -0.23 -4.33
N SER A 195 -0.84 1.01 -4.11
CA SER A 195 0.01 2.18 -4.32
C SER A 195 1.26 2.14 -3.45
N ALA A 196 1.14 1.77 -2.17
CA ALA A 196 2.29 1.66 -1.27
C ALA A 196 3.23 0.50 -1.65
N GLY A 197 2.69 -0.63 -2.12
CA GLY A 197 3.49 -1.72 -2.67
C GLY A 197 4.26 -1.30 -3.92
N SER A 198 3.66 -0.47 -4.76
CA SER A 198 4.27 0.13 -5.94
C SER A 198 5.34 1.17 -5.57
N ALA A 199 5.10 2.00 -4.55
CA ALA A 199 6.06 2.94 -4.00
C ALA A 199 7.29 2.22 -3.43
N TYR A 200 7.08 1.14 -2.67
CA TYR A 200 8.16 0.26 -2.20
C TYR A 200 8.99 -0.26 -3.37
N ALA A 201 8.35 -0.81 -4.41
CA ALA A 201 9.03 -1.38 -5.56
C ALA A 201 9.82 -0.33 -6.37
N LEU A 202 9.31 0.90 -6.47
CA LEU A 202 10.01 2.03 -7.09
C LEU A 202 11.36 2.30 -6.41
N ILE A 203 11.37 2.33 -5.07
CA ILE A 203 12.57 2.71 -4.30
C ILE A 203 13.44 1.51 -3.88
N ARG A 204 12.97 0.27 -4.09
CA ARG A 204 13.58 -0.94 -3.53
C ARG A 204 15.07 -1.08 -3.85
N ALA A 205 15.47 -0.76 -5.09
CA ALA A 205 16.87 -0.85 -5.53
C ALA A 205 17.82 0.10 -4.76
N TYR A 206 17.28 1.09 -4.07
CA TYR A 206 18.05 2.06 -3.30
C TYR A 206 18.10 1.70 -1.81
N LEU A 207 17.26 0.79 -1.32
CA LEU A 207 17.10 0.53 0.10
C LEU A 207 18.29 -0.23 0.69
N ALA A 208 18.73 0.19 1.86
CA ALA A 208 19.62 -0.61 2.68
C ALA A 208 18.88 -1.81 3.29
N ARG A 209 19.64 -2.84 3.70
CA ARG A 209 19.08 -4.10 4.21
C ARG A 209 18.18 -3.91 5.44
N ASP A 210 18.47 -2.92 6.27
CA ASP A 210 17.74 -2.55 7.48
C ASP A 210 16.56 -1.58 7.22
N GLU A 211 16.55 -0.89 6.07
CA GLU A 211 15.40 -0.08 5.61
C GLU A 211 14.29 -0.96 5.02
N GLU A 212 14.65 -2.02 4.29
CA GLU A 212 13.72 -2.83 3.48
C GLU A 212 12.54 -3.42 4.28
N PRO A 213 12.74 -4.03 5.48
CA PRO A 213 11.63 -4.56 6.28
C PRO A 213 10.64 -3.48 6.73
N GLN A 214 11.12 -2.26 6.98
CA GLN A 214 10.27 -1.15 7.43
C GLN A 214 9.34 -0.69 6.29
N MET A 215 9.89 -0.55 5.08
CA MET A 215 9.10 -0.16 3.91
C MET A 215 8.10 -1.27 3.51
N ALA A 216 8.53 -2.53 3.59
CA ALA A 216 7.66 -3.68 3.33
C ALA A 216 6.54 -3.83 4.37
N PHE A 217 6.77 -3.47 5.64
CA PHE A 217 5.73 -3.41 6.67
C PHE A 217 4.65 -2.38 6.34
N LEU A 218 5.04 -1.17 5.92
CA LEU A 218 4.11 -0.13 5.49
C LEU A 218 3.29 -0.58 4.27
N ALA A 219 3.93 -1.21 3.28
CA ALA A 219 3.23 -1.81 2.15
C ALA A 219 2.23 -2.90 2.60
N GLY A 220 2.56 -3.68 3.63
CA GLY A 220 1.66 -4.68 4.21
C GLY A 220 0.39 -4.09 4.85
N LEU A 221 0.51 -2.92 5.51
CA LEU A 221 -0.66 -2.20 6.05
C LEU A 221 -1.59 -1.78 4.91
N SER A 222 -1.03 -1.24 3.84
CA SER A 222 -1.75 -0.87 2.63
C SER A 222 -2.49 -2.06 2.00
N VAL A 223 -1.83 -3.21 1.81
CA VAL A 223 -2.46 -4.44 1.28
C VAL A 223 -3.72 -4.82 2.06
N LEU A 224 -3.68 -4.74 3.40
CA LEU A 224 -4.86 -5.03 4.23
C LEU A 224 -5.91 -3.92 4.19
N GLY A 225 -5.46 -2.67 4.13
CA GLY A 225 -6.30 -1.48 4.01
C GLY A 225 -7.19 -1.50 2.79
N ASP A 226 -6.55 -1.79 1.67
CA ASP A 226 -7.16 -1.75 0.35
C ASP A 226 -7.76 -3.10 -0.07
N ARG A 227 -7.68 -4.08 0.85
CA ARG A 227 -8.23 -5.43 0.68
C ARG A 227 -7.70 -6.11 -0.58
N ALA A 228 -6.46 -5.82 -0.94
CA ALA A 228 -5.81 -6.40 -2.09
C ALA A 228 -5.63 -7.93 -1.90
N PRO A 229 -5.57 -8.72 -2.98
CA PRO A 229 -5.37 -10.17 -2.87
C PRO A 229 -4.09 -10.53 -2.11
N LEU A 230 -4.18 -11.45 -1.15
CA LEU A 230 -3.05 -11.88 -0.30
C LEU A 230 -2.21 -12.99 -0.95
N LEU A 231 -1.85 -12.79 -2.21
CA LEU A 231 -1.08 -13.71 -3.04
C LEU A 231 0.19 -13.03 -3.57
N ARG A 232 1.12 -13.82 -4.11
CA ARG A 232 2.35 -13.34 -4.77
C ARG A 232 3.10 -12.28 -3.95
N GLU A 233 3.38 -11.12 -4.53
CA GLU A 233 4.11 -10.01 -3.91
C GLU A 233 3.40 -9.46 -2.66
N ASN A 234 2.07 -9.36 -2.69
CA ASN A 234 1.30 -8.92 -1.53
C ASN A 234 1.45 -9.87 -0.35
N ARG A 235 1.57 -11.18 -0.62
CA ARG A 235 1.81 -12.18 0.42
C ARG A 235 3.18 -12.04 1.08
N TYR A 236 4.20 -11.57 0.34
CA TYR A 236 5.48 -11.21 0.93
C TYR A 236 5.31 -10.08 1.95
N PHE A 237 4.59 -9.00 1.59
CA PHE A 237 4.33 -7.91 2.52
C PHE A 237 3.56 -8.35 3.76
N ILE A 238 2.58 -9.24 3.63
CA ILE A 238 1.84 -9.78 4.78
C ILE A 238 2.75 -10.58 5.70
N ARG A 239 3.71 -11.36 5.18
CA ARG A 239 4.68 -12.07 6.01
C ARG A 239 5.55 -11.11 6.81
N VAL A 240 5.99 -10.02 6.20
CA VAL A 240 6.78 -8.99 6.89
C VAL A 240 5.92 -8.26 7.93
N LEU A 241 4.67 -7.93 7.59
CA LEU A 241 3.74 -7.22 8.48
C LEU A 241 3.53 -7.94 9.82
N VAL A 242 3.39 -9.26 9.80
CA VAL A 242 3.18 -10.05 11.03
C VAL A 242 4.48 -10.41 11.76
N SER A 243 5.63 -9.96 11.27
CA SER A 243 6.92 -10.18 11.93
C SER A 243 7.15 -9.18 13.08
N GLU A 244 7.66 -9.68 14.20
CA GLU A 244 8.02 -8.83 15.35
C GLU A 244 9.19 -7.88 15.01
N GLU A 245 10.11 -8.32 14.15
CA GLU A 245 11.26 -7.54 13.69
C GLU A 245 10.82 -6.25 13.01
N ALA A 246 9.95 -6.35 11.98
CA ALA A 246 9.50 -5.18 11.27
C ALA A 246 8.59 -4.29 12.15
N LEU A 247 7.70 -4.89 12.96
CA LEU A 247 6.83 -4.16 13.89
C LEU A 247 7.63 -3.33 14.92
N SER A 248 8.84 -3.77 15.29
CA SER A 248 9.68 -3.06 16.27
C SER A 248 10.05 -1.63 15.84
N SER A 249 10.04 -1.37 14.52
CA SER A 249 10.32 -0.06 13.93
C SER A 249 9.12 0.91 13.97
N PHE A 250 7.94 0.44 14.39
CA PHE A 250 6.70 1.22 14.42
C PHE A 250 6.12 1.29 15.84
N PRO A 251 6.73 2.10 16.73
CA PRO A 251 6.37 2.12 18.14
C PRO A 251 4.91 2.48 18.39
N GLY A 252 4.33 3.38 17.58
CA GLY A 252 2.92 3.75 17.65
C GLY A 252 1.95 2.61 17.32
N ILE A 253 2.22 1.88 16.23
CA ILE A 253 1.43 0.70 15.84
C ILE A 253 1.56 -0.40 16.90
N ARG A 254 2.78 -0.62 17.41
CA ARG A 254 3.03 -1.57 18.49
C ARG A 254 2.28 -1.21 19.76
N LEU A 255 2.19 0.08 20.11
CA LEU A 255 1.39 0.55 21.25
C LEU A 255 -0.10 0.24 21.05
N LEU A 256 -0.63 0.53 19.86
CA LEU A 256 -2.04 0.29 19.52
C LEU A 256 -2.40 -1.20 19.67
N LEU A 257 -1.53 -2.09 19.17
CA LEU A 257 -1.71 -3.54 19.28
C LEU A 257 -1.57 -4.06 20.72
N ARG A 258 -0.52 -3.66 21.46
CA ARG A 258 -0.23 -4.16 22.82
C ARG A 258 -1.26 -3.76 23.88
N ARG A 259 -2.06 -2.72 23.60
CA ARG A 259 -3.21 -2.36 24.45
C ARG A 259 -4.32 -3.42 24.43
N LYS A 260 -4.43 -4.19 23.35
CA LYS A 260 -5.47 -5.22 23.17
C LYS A 260 -4.90 -6.64 23.23
N LEU A 261 -3.63 -6.83 22.89
CA LEU A 261 -3.04 -8.15 22.66
C LEU A 261 -1.90 -8.45 23.64
N ARG A 262 -1.80 -9.73 24.02
CA ARG A 262 -0.71 -10.32 24.82
C ARG A 262 0.08 -11.40 24.06
N ARG A 263 -0.17 -11.55 22.76
CA ARG A 263 0.48 -12.49 21.83
C ARG A 263 1.02 -11.73 20.62
N SER A 264 1.83 -12.39 19.79
CA SER A 264 2.21 -11.85 18.48
C SER A 264 0.98 -11.59 17.60
N PRO A 265 0.96 -10.46 16.87
CA PRO A 265 -0.19 -10.07 16.07
C PRO A 265 -0.31 -10.96 14.82
N ILE A 266 -1.55 -11.27 14.47
CA ILE A 266 -1.91 -11.95 13.22
C ILE A 266 -2.58 -10.97 12.28
N VAL A 267 -2.80 -11.38 11.02
CA VAL A 267 -3.41 -10.54 9.98
C VAL A 267 -4.69 -9.82 10.45
N SER A 268 -5.60 -10.54 11.11
CA SER A 268 -6.87 -9.96 11.58
C SER A 268 -6.69 -8.85 12.62
N ASP A 269 -5.63 -8.89 13.43
CA ASP A 269 -5.36 -7.85 14.41
C ASP A 269 -5.01 -6.52 13.73
N TYR A 270 -4.34 -6.58 12.58
CA TYR A 270 -4.09 -5.39 11.77
C TYR A 270 -5.39 -4.94 11.07
N SER A 271 -6.06 -5.85 10.36
CA SER A 271 -7.27 -5.53 9.58
C SER A 271 -8.39 -4.91 10.41
N PHE A 272 -8.59 -5.36 11.65
CA PHE A 272 -9.68 -4.87 12.52
C PHE A 272 -9.20 -4.05 13.71
N GLY A 273 -7.90 -4.07 14.02
CA GLY A 273 -7.32 -3.41 15.19
C GLY A 273 -6.35 -2.28 14.89
N VAL A 274 -5.87 -2.13 13.65
CA VAL A 274 -4.94 -1.06 13.23
C VAL A 274 -5.53 -0.23 12.10
N ILE A 275 -5.90 -0.88 10.99
CA ILE A 275 -6.41 -0.21 9.78
C ILE A 275 -7.59 0.75 10.08
N PRO A 276 -8.60 0.39 10.89
CA PRO A 276 -9.72 1.30 11.16
C PRO A 276 -9.29 2.60 11.85
N PHE A 277 -8.31 2.51 12.76
CA PHE A 277 -7.77 3.66 13.49
C PHE A 277 -6.92 4.57 12.60
N LEU A 278 -6.16 4.00 11.66
CA LEU A 278 -5.40 4.79 10.69
C LEU A 278 -6.33 5.51 9.70
N ASN A 279 -7.45 4.89 9.32
CA ASN A 279 -8.42 5.51 8.42
C ASN A 279 -9.40 6.48 9.13
N ALA A 280 -9.49 6.46 10.46
CA ALA A 280 -10.46 7.30 11.20
C ALA A 280 -10.22 8.81 11.03
N PRO A 281 -8.98 9.33 11.11
CA PRO A 281 -8.73 10.76 10.94
C PRO A 281 -9.12 11.29 9.57
N GLY A 282 -8.82 10.55 8.50
CA GLY A 282 -9.25 10.91 7.15
C GLY A 282 -10.78 11.02 6.99
N ARG A 283 -11.56 10.15 7.66
CA ARG A 283 -13.04 10.26 7.69
C ARG A 283 -13.55 11.49 8.44
N MET A 284 -12.75 12.00 9.38
CA MET A 284 -13.12 13.11 10.26
C MET A 284 -12.52 14.46 9.86
N GLY A 285 -11.66 14.50 8.84
CA GLY A 285 -11.16 15.73 8.24
C GLY A 285 -9.66 15.67 7.98
N ASP A 286 -8.85 15.63 9.04
CA ASP A 286 -7.39 15.71 8.94
C ASP A 286 -6.74 14.32 9.12
N PRO A 287 -6.10 13.75 8.08
CA PRO A 287 -5.40 12.46 8.18
C PRO A 287 -4.03 12.55 8.88
N LYS A 288 -3.51 13.75 9.14
CA LYS A 288 -2.16 13.97 9.68
C LYS A 288 -1.86 13.17 10.96
N PRO A 289 -2.76 13.03 11.94
CA PRO A 289 -2.46 12.22 13.12
C PRO A 289 -2.13 10.76 12.81
N ALA A 290 -2.76 10.16 11.79
CA ALA A 290 -2.45 8.78 11.38
C ALA A 290 -1.09 8.70 10.70
N PHE A 291 -0.76 9.66 9.83
CA PHE A 291 0.57 9.76 9.22
C PHE A 291 1.68 9.93 10.27
N ASP A 292 1.47 10.84 11.23
CA ASP A 292 2.42 11.10 12.31
C ASP A 292 2.66 9.85 13.15
N LEU A 293 1.65 8.99 13.34
CA LEU A 293 1.82 7.71 14.04
C LEU A 293 2.73 6.74 13.27
N LEU A 294 2.63 6.69 11.94
CA LEU A 294 3.49 5.87 11.08
C LEU A 294 4.94 6.38 11.04
N MET A 295 5.13 7.68 11.23
CA MET A 295 6.44 8.34 11.22
C MET A 295 7.09 8.47 12.61
N ALA A 296 6.36 8.13 13.68
CA ALA A 296 6.85 8.29 15.05
C ALA A 296 8.11 7.46 15.33
N SER A 297 9.06 8.06 16.05
CA SER A 297 10.34 7.43 16.42
C SER A 297 10.35 6.81 17.81
N SER A 298 9.38 7.13 18.68
CA SER A 298 9.31 6.56 20.04
C SER A 298 7.90 6.24 20.49
N ALA A 299 7.81 5.40 21.53
CA ALA A 299 6.55 5.05 22.17
C ALA A 299 5.92 6.28 22.86
N GLU A 300 6.74 7.05 23.58
CA GLU A 300 6.34 8.26 24.30
C GLU A 300 5.72 9.30 23.37
N SER A 301 6.37 9.58 22.23
CA SER A 301 5.83 10.53 21.24
C SER A 301 4.52 10.03 20.62
N SER A 302 4.31 8.71 20.63
CA SER A 302 3.13 8.07 20.03
C SER A 302 1.92 8.00 20.97
N GLU A 303 2.10 8.11 22.29
CA GLU A 303 1.00 7.87 23.24
C GLU A 303 -0.19 8.80 23.02
N LYS A 304 0.09 10.11 22.89
CA LYS A 304 -0.95 11.13 22.65
C LYS A 304 -1.67 10.87 21.33
N THR A 305 -0.91 10.56 20.28
CA THR A 305 -1.46 10.25 18.95
C THR A 305 -2.32 9.00 18.97
N VAL A 306 -1.89 7.92 19.64
CA VAL A 306 -2.68 6.69 19.79
C VAL A 306 -4.01 6.97 20.49
N LEU A 307 -3.99 7.72 21.60
CA LEU A 307 -5.22 8.08 22.33
C LEU A 307 -6.16 8.92 21.46
N LEU A 308 -5.62 9.88 20.71
CA LEU A 308 -6.38 10.67 19.76
C LEU A 308 -7.04 9.79 18.69
N LEU A 309 -6.28 8.91 18.02
CA LEU A 309 -6.84 7.98 17.02
C LEU A 309 -7.94 7.09 17.60
N MET A 310 -7.77 6.64 18.85
CA MET A 310 -8.78 5.83 19.54
C MET A 310 -10.06 6.60 19.82
N GLU A 311 -9.97 7.87 20.21
CA GLU A 311 -11.13 8.75 20.36
C GLU A 311 -11.81 8.96 19.00
N MET A 312 -11.01 9.25 17.98
CA MET A 312 -11.47 9.50 16.62
C MET A 312 -12.24 8.31 16.03
N ASN A 313 -11.78 7.09 16.27
CA ASN A 313 -12.45 5.89 15.77
C ASN A 313 -13.72 5.50 16.56
N ARG A 314 -14.01 6.13 17.71
CA ARG A 314 -15.27 5.90 18.45
C ARG A 314 -16.42 6.77 17.98
N LYS A 315 -16.11 7.88 17.29
CA LYS A 315 -17.06 8.81 16.71
C LYS A 315 -17.44 8.34 15.30
#